data_AF-A0A8I0FX04-F1
#
_entry.id   AF-A0A8I0FX04-F1
#
_cell.length_a   1.000
_cell.length_b   1.000
_cell.length_c   1.000
_cell.angle_alpha   90.00
_cell.angle_beta   90.00
_cell.angle_gamma   90.00
#
_symmetry.space_group_name_H-M   'P 1'
#
loop_
_entity.id
_entity.type
_entity.pdbx_description
1 polymer ?
#
loop_
_entity_poly.entity_id
_entity_poly.type
_entity_poly.pdbx_seq_one_letter_code
_entity_poly.pdbx_strand_id
1 'polypeptide(L)' 'MWDTILWIAAVIIGIFGIIRLVQRDFVMGAVLIVIALLVGPGGVSLFT' A
#
# COMPACT_ATOMS: atom_id res chain seq x y z
N MET A 1 4.31 -18.38 1.49
CA MET A 1 3.10 -18.36 2.37
C MET A 1 3.01 -17.06 3.15
N TRP A 2 4.13 -16.46 3.57
CA TRP A 2 4.19 -15.09 4.12
C TRP A 2 3.96 -13.99 3.06
N ASP A 3 4.33 -14.25 1.82
CA ASP A 3 4.20 -13.33 0.68
C ASP A 3 2.74 -12.95 0.41
N THR A 4 1.84 -13.93 0.53
CA THR A 4 0.40 -13.72 0.37
C THR A 4 -0.16 -12.82 1.48
N ILE A 5 0.39 -12.91 2.69
CA ILE A 5 -0.03 -12.09 3.84
C ILE A 5 0.43 -10.63 3.64
N LEU A 6 1.68 -10.43 3.20
CA LEU A 6 2.21 -9.09 2.87
C LEU A 6 1.46 -8.46 1.70
N TRP A 7 1.10 -9.26 0.69
CA TRP A 7 0.26 -8.83 -0.42
C TRP A 7 -1.10 -8.30 0.06
N ILE A 8 -1.80 -9.08 0.89
CA ILE A 8 -3.10 -8.69 1.45
C ILE A 8 -2.95 -7.41 2.28
N ALA A 9 -1.90 -7.32 3.10
CA ALA A 9 -1.63 -6.13 3.90
C ALA A 9 -1.40 -4.89 3.01
N ALA A 10 -0.62 -5.02 1.93
CA ALA A 10 -0.37 -3.93 1.00
C ALA A 10 -1.65 -3.42 0.31
N VAL A 11 -2.53 -4.33 -0.11
CA VAL A 11 -3.83 -3.98 -0.71
C VAL A 11 -4.69 -3.20 0.28
N ILE A 12 -4.75 -3.65 1.54
CA ILE A 12 -5.50 -2.95 2.59
C ILE A 12 -4.95 -1.53 2.81
N ILE A 13 -3.63 -1.38 2.95
CA ILE A 13 -2.98 -0.07 3.17
C ILE A 13 -3.27 0.85 1.97
N GLY A 14 -3.20 0.34 0.74
CA GLY A 14 -3.49 1.11 -0.48
C GLY A 14 -4.95 1.61 -0.52
N ILE A 15 -5.91 0.76 -0.18
CA ILE A 15 -7.33 1.13 -0.09
C ILE A 15 -7.52 2.24 0.96
N PHE A 16 -6.91 2.12 2.14
CA PHE A 16 -6.95 3.18 3.16
C PHE A 16 -6.32 4.49 2.68
N GLY A 17 -5.23 4.42 1.91
CA GLY A 17 -4.62 5.58 1.28
C GLY A 17 -5.59 6.31 0.35
N ILE A 18 -6.26 5.58 -0.55
CA ILE A 18 -7.27 6.16 -1.46
C ILE A 18 -8.44 6.76 -0.68
N ILE A 19 -8.95 6.06 0.34
CA ILE A 19 -10.05 6.56 1.19
C ILE A 19 -9.66 7.89 1.84
N ARG A 20 -8.45 8.02 2.39
CA ARG A 20 -7.99 9.28 2.99
C ARG A 20 -7.84 10.42 1.99
N LEU A 21 -7.36 10.13 0.78
CA LEU A 21 -7.32 11.13 -0.30
C LEU A 21 -8.72 11.64 -0.66
N VAL A 22 -9.72 10.75 -0.73
CA VAL A 22 -11.12 11.12 -0.97
C VAL A 22 -11.70 11.94 0.18
N GLN A 23 -11.28 11.66 1.41
CA GLN A 23 -11.65 12.44 2.61
C GLN A 23 -10.91 13.79 2.70
N ARG A 24 -10.13 14.18 1.68
CA ARG A 24 -9.32 15.41 1.64
C ARG A 24 -8.17 15.43 2.67
N ASP A 25 -7.87 14.29 3.28
CA ASP A 25 -6.66 14.06 4.08
C ASP A 25 -5.51 13.69 3.13
N PHE A 26 -5.06 14.70 2.37
CA PHE A 26 -4.09 14.51 1.30
C PHE A 26 -2.73 14.04 1.81
N VAL A 27 -2.31 14.49 2.99
CA VAL A 27 -1.00 14.17 3.56
C VAL A 27 -0.94 12.70 3.96
N MET A 28 -1.86 12.24 4.81
CA MET A 28 -1.83 10.84 5.23
C MET A 28 -2.23 9.89 4.11
N GLY A 29 -3.13 10.32 3.20
CA GLY A 29 -3.43 9.57 1.99
C GLY A 29 -2.19 9.32 1.14
N ALA A 30 -1.40 10.35 0.85
CA ALA A 30 -0.15 10.22 0.09
C ALA A 30 0.86 9.32 0.80
N VAL A 31 1.04 9.47 2.12
CA VAL A 31 1.95 8.64 2.92
C VAL A 31 1.55 7.16 2.86
N LEU A 32 0.25 6.85 3.03
CA LEU A 32 -0.24 5.47 2.94
C LEU A 32 -0.08 4.88 1.55
N ILE A 33 -0.28 5.67 0.49
CA ILE A 33 -0.03 5.21 -0.89
C ILE A 33 1.45 4.87 -1.10
N VAL A 34 2.38 5.71 -0.64
CA VAL A 34 3.81 5.42 -0.74
C VAL A 34 4.17 4.15 0.03
N ILE A 35 3.67 3.98 1.25
CA ILE A 35 3.88 2.76 2.05
C ILE A 35 3.30 1.53 1.33
N ALA A 36 2.08 1.62 0.78
CA ALA A 36 1.47 0.52 0.05
C ALA A 36 2.28 0.10 -1.19
N LEU A 37 2.86 1.07 -1.92
CA LEU A 37 3.74 0.80 -3.06
C LEU A 37 5.06 0.15 -2.65
N LEU A 38 5.63 0.56 -1.51
CA LEU A 38 6.85 -0.03 -0.96
C LEU A 38 6.63 -1.44 -0.40
N VAL A 39 5.44 -1.73 0.13
CA VAL A 39 5.09 -3.03 0.75
C VAL A 39 4.49 -4.02 -0.27
N GLY A 40 3.91 -3.54 -1.36
CA GLY A 40 3.23 -4.37 -2.36
C GLY A 40 4.12 -5.37 -3.10
N PRO A 41 3.52 -6.40 -3.72
CA PRO A 41 4.25 -7.47 -4.44
C PRO A 41 5.11 -6.98 -5.61
N GLY A 42 4.83 -5.80 -6.16
CA GLY A 42 5.65 -5.20 -7.22
C GLY A 42 7.06 -4.80 -6.75
N GLY A 43 7.27 -4.66 -5.44
CA GLY A 43 8.58 -4.37 -4.83
C GLY A 43 9.42 -5.61 -4.53
N VAL A 44 8.81 -6.78 -4.34
CA VAL A 44 9.54 -8.06 -4.19
C VAL A 44 9.84 -8.73 -5.53
N SER A 45 9.03 -8.47 -6.57
CA SER A 45 9.28 -8.95 -7.94
C SER A 45 10.37 -8.18 -8.71
N LEU A 46 10.97 -7.15 -8.13
CA LEU A 46 12.19 -6.51 -8.67
C LEU A 46 13.49 -7.18 -8.16
N PHE A 47 13.37 -8.10 -7.20
CA PHE A 47 14.51 -8.77 -6.55
C PHE A 47 14.47 -10.30 -6.66
N THR A 48 13.63 -10.87 -7.53
CA THR A 48 13.61 -12.28 -7.94
C THR A 48 13.59 -12.35 -9.46
#